data_AF-A0A0N4TPZ5-F1
#
_entry.id   AF-A0A0N4TPZ5-F1
#
_cell.length_a   1.000
_cell.length_b   1.000
_cell.length_c   1.000
_cell.angle_alpha   90.00
_cell.angle_beta   90.00
_cell.angle_gamma   90.00
#
_symmetry.space_group_name_H-M   'P 1'
#
loop_
_entity.id
_entity.type
_entity.pdbx_description
1 polymer ?
#
loop_
_entity_poly.entity_id
_entity_poly.type
_entity_poly.pdbx_seq_one_letter_code
_entity_poly.pdbx_strand_id
1 'polypeptide(L)'
;MNIQSPDPTLSNHERLEINETKDRLIDEKILRLQMCIDSIEALNKKWIECAQKSKTKKEDEENYAQIATGEQNMFILKHEAKEAIITLTMYKKEINNEIKQITSKPPITDSTSYRNINLPQLFLSTFDGEPRQWREFWNGFNAAVHSQDIPQSQKMNYLISGTALQWYSTTMSKRL
;
A
#
# COMPACT_ATOMS: atom_id res chain seq x y z
N MET A 1 -15.25 -6.77 0.14
CA MET A 1 -13.88 -6.21 0.22
C MET A 1 -13.05 -7.20 1.02
N ASN A 2 -12.07 -7.87 0.41
CA ASN A 2 -11.20 -8.78 1.16
C ASN A 2 -10.07 -7.94 1.79
N ILE A 3 -10.28 -7.50 3.02
CA ILE A 3 -9.28 -6.79 3.82
C ILE A 3 -8.52 -7.86 4.59
N GLN A 4 -7.56 -8.48 3.91
CA GLN A 4 -6.70 -9.48 4.54
C GLN A 4 -5.79 -8.79 5.56
N SER A 5 -5.73 -9.35 6.78
CA SER A 5 -4.80 -8.96 7.84
C SER A 5 -3.36 -8.86 7.30
N PRO A 6 -2.54 -7.90 7.75
CA PRO A 6 -1.16 -7.78 7.30
C PRO A 6 -0.40 -9.06 7.63
N ASP A 7 0.25 -9.63 6.60
CA ASP A 7 1.15 -10.76 6.74
C ASP A 7 2.34 -10.32 7.61
N PRO A 8 2.60 -10.97 8.76
CA PRO A 8 3.66 -10.56 9.69
C PRO A 8 5.08 -10.70 9.12
N THR A 9 5.23 -11.18 7.88
CA THR A 9 6.52 -11.37 7.21
C THR A 9 7.02 -10.16 6.39
N LEU A 10 6.18 -9.15 6.15
CA LEU A 10 6.51 -8.03 5.25
C LEU A 10 7.38 -6.95 5.91
N SER A 11 8.37 -6.46 5.16
CA SER A 11 9.22 -5.34 5.58
C SER A 11 8.44 -4.03 5.69
N ASN A 12 8.97 -3.07 6.46
CA ASN A 12 8.35 -1.74 6.61
C ASN A 12 8.21 -1.01 5.27
N HIS A 13 9.14 -1.23 4.33
CA HIS A 13 9.08 -0.64 2.99
C HIS A 13 7.91 -1.20 2.18
N GLU A 14 7.76 -2.52 2.13
CA GLU A 14 6.65 -3.18 1.42
C GLU A 14 5.30 -2.80 2.04
N ARG A 15 5.23 -2.74 3.37
CA ARG A 15 4.03 -2.28 4.08
C ARG A 15 3.67 -0.84 3.75
N LEU A 16 4.66 0.04 3.60
CA LEU A 16 4.46 1.43 3.21
C LEU A 16 3.88 1.52 1.78
N GLU A 17 4.51 0.87 0.80
CA GLU A 17 4.02 0.86 -0.59
C GLU A 17 2.59 0.30 -0.72
N ILE A 18 2.29 -0.76 0.01
CA ILE A 18 0.94 -1.35 0.07
C ILE A 18 -0.06 -0.33 0.64
N ASN A 19 0.29 0.31 1.76
CA ASN A 19 -0.60 1.26 2.42
C ASN A 19 -0.83 2.52 1.59
N GLU A 20 0.20 3.06 0.93
CA GLU A 20 0.04 4.17 -0.02
C GLU A 20 -0.84 3.80 -1.22
N THR A 21 -0.71 2.56 -1.73
CA THR A 21 -1.55 2.08 -2.82
C THR A 21 -3.01 1.95 -2.39
N LYS A 22 -3.26 1.43 -1.18
CA LYS A 22 -4.60 1.36 -0.60
C LYS A 22 -5.20 2.74 -0.37
N ASP A 23 -4.42 3.70 0.12
CA ASP A 23 -4.86 5.09 0.35
C ASP A 23 -5.35 5.74 -0.95
N ARG A 24 -4.55 5.65 -2.02
CA ARG A 24 -4.93 6.14 -3.37
C ARG A 24 -6.21 5.46 -3.89
N LEU A 25 -6.33 4.14 -3.71
CA LEU A 25 -7.49 3.39 -4.16
C LEU A 25 -8.76 3.82 -3.40
N ILE A 26 -8.66 4.02 -2.08
CA ILE A 26 -9.79 4.47 -1.27
C ILE A 26 -10.26 5.86 -1.74
N ASP A 27 -9.34 6.78 -2.01
CA ASP A 27 -9.67 8.11 -2.54
C ASP A 27 -10.42 8.03 -3.88
N GLU A 28 -9.95 7.19 -4.80
CA GLU A 28 -10.64 6.97 -6.07
C GLU A 28 -12.07 6.44 -5.85
N LYS A 29 -12.28 5.49 -4.93
CA LYS A 29 -13.61 4.94 -4.64
C LYS A 29 -14.53 5.96 -4.01
N ILE A 30 -14.04 6.75 -3.06
CA ILE A 30 -14.81 7.84 -2.44
C ILE A 30 -15.25 8.84 -3.52
N LEU A 31 -14.33 9.28 -4.38
CA LEU A 31 -14.64 10.21 -5.47
C LEU A 31 -15.71 9.67 -6.42
N ARG A 32 -15.62 8.40 -6.83
CA ARG A 32 -16.62 7.77 -7.70
C ARG A 32 -18.00 7.69 -7.04
N LEU A 33 -18.06 7.29 -5.77
CA LEU A 33 -19.33 7.23 -5.03
C LEU A 33 -19.96 8.62 -4.89
N GLN A 34 -19.15 9.62 -4.57
CA GLN A 34 -19.63 11.00 -4.48
C GLN A 34 -20.19 11.50 -5.83
N MET A 35 -19.47 11.25 -6.93
CA MET A 35 -19.93 11.61 -8.27
C MET A 35 -21.27 10.93 -8.63
N CYS A 36 -21.46 9.67 -8.25
CA CYS A 36 -22.74 8.97 -8.45
C CYS A 36 -23.86 9.63 -7.63
N ILE A 37 -23.61 9.93 -6.34
CA ILE A 37 -24.56 10.61 -5.47
C ILE A 37 -24.98 11.96 -6.07
N ASP A 38 -24.01 12.78 -6.48
CA ASP A 38 -24.26 14.12 -7.02
C ASP A 38 -25.09 14.05 -8.32
N SER A 39 -24.77 13.08 -9.20
CA SER A 39 -25.50 12.86 -10.45
C SER A 39 -26.96 12.46 -10.19
N ILE A 40 -27.16 11.55 -9.22
CA ILE A 40 -28.47 11.08 -8.79
C ILE A 40 -29.28 12.24 -8.19
N GLU A 41 -28.69 13.06 -7.32
CA GLU A 41 -29.36 14.22 -6.71
C GLU A 41 -29.72 15.30 -7.75
N ALA A 42 -28.84 15.54 -8.72
CA ALA A 42 -29.10 16.48 -9.81
C ALA A 42 -30.24 16.01 -10.73
N LEU A 43 -30.29 14.73 -11.08
CA LEU A 43 -31.37 14.15 -11.88
C LEU A 43 -32.70 14.21 -11.12
N ASN A 44 -32.68 13.89 -9.82
CA ASN A 44 -33.89 13.96 -8.99
C ASN A 44 -34.46 15.37 -8.95
N LYS A 45 -33.60 16.36 -8.71
CA LYS A 45 -34.00 17.77 -8.68
C LYS A 45 -34.64 18.19 -10.00
N LYS A 46 -34.03 17.84 -11.14
CA LYS A 46 -34.60 18.11 -12.47
C LYS A 46 -35.97 17.46 -12.66
N TRP A 47 -36.12 16.20 -12.23
CA TRP A 47 -37.40 15.50 -12.33
C TRP A 47 -38.48 16.20 -11.49
N ILE A 48 -38.19 16.54 -10.23
CA ILE A 48 -39.13 17.26 -9.35
C ILE A 48 -39.56 18.59 -9.97
N GLU A 49 -38.62 19.36 -10.51
CA GLU A 49 -38.92 20.64 -11.19
C GLU A 49 -39.79 20.46 -12.44
N CYS A 50 -39.55 19.41 -13.23
CA CYS A 50 -40.38 19.08 -14.40
C CYS A 50 -41.78 18.62 -14.00
N ALA A 51 -41.89 17.81 -12.94
CA ALA A 51 -43.15 17.32 -12.43
C ALA A 51 -44.01 18.51 -11.94
N GLN A 52 -43.46 19.41 -11.13
CA GLN A 52 -44.20 20.57 -10.63
C GLN A 52 -44.71 21.52 -11.73
N LYS A 53 -43.98 21.64 -12.85
CA LYS A 53 -44.34 22.52 -13.97
C LYS A 53 -45.39 21.91 -14.91
N SER A 54 -45.52 20.59 -14.91
CA SER A 54 -46.51 19.89 -15.72
C SER A 54 -47.70 19.51 -14.83
N LYS A 55 -48.92 19.45 -15.37
CA LYS A 55 -49.96 18.61 -14.77
C LYS A 55 -49.55 17.17 -15.04
N THR A 56 -48.56 16.67 -14.29
CA THR A 56 -48.03 15.32 -14.46
C THR A 56 -49.19 14.35 -14.31
N LYS A 57 -49.28 13.37 -15.22
CA LYS A 57 -50.38 12.40 -15.16
C LYS A 57 -50.19 11.58 -13.89
N LYS A 58 -51.28 11.30 -13.17
CA LYS A 58 -51.29 10.51 -11.93
C LYS A 58 -50.53 9.18 -12.06
N GLU A 59 -50.54 8.59 -13.25
CA GLU A 59 -49.79 7.36 -13.59
C GLU A 59 -48.26 7.52 -13.53
N ASP A 60 -47.71 8.66 -13.94
CA ASP A 60 -46.27 8.93 -13.87
C ASP A 60 -45.81 9.17 -12.42
N GLU A 61 -46.67 9.77 -11.59
CA GLU A 61 -46.43 9.93 -10.15
C GLU A 61 -46.46 8.57 -9.42
N GLU A 62 -47.43 7.71 -9.75
CA GLU A 62 -47.54 6.36 -9.19
C GLU A 62 -46.34 5.47 -9.61
N ASN A 63 -45.89 5.55 -10.85
CA ASN A 63 -44.68 4.85 -11.33
C ASN A 63 -43.43 5.30 -10.56
N TYR A 64 -43.27 6.61 -10.37
CA TYR A 64 -42.14 7.13 -9.59
C TYR A 64 -42.24 6.72 -8.12
N ALA A 65 -43.43 6.75 -7.52
CA ALA A 65 -43.64 6.32 -6.15
C ALA A 65 -43.27 4.85 -5.94
N GLN A 66 -43.62 3.96 -6.88
CA GLN A 66 -43.21 2.55 -6.84
C GLN A 66 -41.67 2.39 -6.90
N ILE A 67 -41.00 3.12 -7.79
CA ILE A 67 -39.53 3.12 -7.89
C ILE A 67 -38.87 3.69 -6.62
N ALA A 68 -39.49 4.70 -6.01
CA ALA A 68 -39.02 5.36 -4.79
C ALA A 68 -39.26 4.54 -3.51
N THR A 69 -40.13 3.52 -3.55
CA THR A 69 -40.52 2.70 -2.38
C THR A 69 -40.05 1.25 -2.45
N GLY A 70 -39.51 0.79 -3.59
CA GLY A 70 -38.94 -0.55 -3.74
C GLY A 70 -37.72 -0.82 -2.84
N GLU A 71 -37.32 -2.09 -2.71
CA GLU A 71 -36.20 -2.55 -1.87
C GLU A 71 -34.84 -1.95 -2.26
N GLN A 72 -34.64 -1.59 -3.52
CA GLN A 72 -33.46 -0.87 -4.02
C GLN A 72 -33.85 0.52 -4.52
N ASN A 73 -34.71 1.21 -3.77
CA ASN A 73 -35.04 2.57 -4.11
C ASN A 73 -33.81 3.48 -4.01
N MET A 74 -33.87 4.57 -4.76
CA MET A 74 -32.78 5.52 -4.90
C MET A 74 -32.35 6.15 -3.56
N PHE A 75 -33.24 6.23 -2.57
CA PHE A 75 -32.89 6.72 -1.23
C PHE A 75 -32.03 5.73 -0.46
N ILE A 76 -32.35 4.43 -0.53
CA ILE A 76 -31.56 3.34 0.06
C ILE A 76 -30.18 3.32 -0.58
N LEU A 77 -30.10 3.29 -1.92
CA LEU A 77 -28.81 3.29 -2.63
C LEU A 77 -27.95 4.51 -2.28
N LYS A 78 -28.57 5.70 -2.17
CA LYS A 78 -27.87 6.90 -1.75
C LYS A 78 -27.38 6.80 -0.30
N HIS A 79 -28.21 6.29 0.59
CA HIS A 79 -27.85 6.08 1.98
C HIS A 79 -26.69 5.10 2.12
N GLU A 80 -26.77 3.93 1.47
CA GLU A 80 -25.69 2.93 1.44
C GLU A 80 -24.39 3.50 0.87
N ALA A 81 -24.47 4.31 -0.18
CA ALA A 81 -23.29 4.98 -0.74
C ALA A 81 -22.65 5.94 0.27
N LYS A 82 -23.43 6.68 1.06
CA LYS A 82 -22.93 7.56 2.13
C LYS A 82 -22.28 6.76 3.27
N GLU A 83 -22.91 5.67 3.71
CA GLU A 83 -22.35 4.77 4.72
C GLU A 83 -21.04 4.13 4.25
N ALA A 84 -20.96 3.76 2.97
CA ALA A 84 -19.74 3.26 2.35
C ALA A 84 -18.63 4.32 2.34
N ILE A 85 -18.94 5.59 2.02
CA ILE A 85 -17.98 6.69 2.09
C ILE A 85 -17.46 6.88 3.53
N ILE A 86 -18.34 6.84 4.54
CA ILE A 86 -17.95 6.95 5.96
C ILE A 86 -16.98 5.82 6.33
N THR A 87 -17.35 4.58 5.99
CA THR A 87 -16.54 3.40 6.26
C THR A 87 -15.16 3.49 5.59
N LEU A 88 -15.13 3.89 4.32
CA LEU A 88 -13.88 4.08 3.58
C LEU A 88 -13.01 5.19 4.17
N THR A 89 -13.62 6.28 4.61
CA THR A 89 -12.92 7.38 5.28
C THR A 89 -12.29 6.93 6.60
N MET A 90 -12.97 6.06 7.35
CA MET A 90 -12.44 5.46 8.57
C MET A 90 -11.22 4.58 8.28
N TYR A 91 -11.31 3.67 7.30
CA TYR A 91 -10.17 2.86 6.87
C TYR A 91 -9.01 3.71 6.37
N LYS A 92 -9.29 4.79 5.62
CA LYS A 92 -8.28 5.74 5.20
C LYS A 92 -7.52 6.33 6.40
N LYS A 93 -8.24 6.72 7.45
CA LYS A 93 -7.64 7.27 8.68
C LYS A 93 -6.74 6.25 9.38
N GLU A 94 -7.14 4.99 9.43
CA GLU A 94 -6.34 3.90 10.00
C GLU A 94 -5.05 3.67 9.20
N ILE A 95 -5.15 3.59 7.88
CA ILE A 95 -3.98 3.46 6.99
C ILE A 95 -3.04 4.63 7.16
N ASN A 96 -3.56 5.86 7.20
CA ASN A 96 -2.73 7.05 7.42
C ASN A 96 -2.06 7.05 8.79
N ASN A 97 -2.70 6.50 9.82
CA ASN A 97 -2.08 6.32 11.12
C ASN A 97 -0.96 5.27 11.07
N GLU A 98 -1.14 4.16 10.35
CA GLU A 98 -0.09 3.17 10.14
C GLU A 98 1.11 3.75 9.36
N ILE A 99 0.86 4.50 8.29
CA ILE A 99 1.91 5.20 7.52
C ILE A 99 2.67 6.14 8.46
N LYS A 100 1.95 6.92 9.29
CA LYS A 100 2.58 7.77 10.30
C LYS A 100 3.44 6.97 11.26
N GLN A 101 2.96 5.85 11.79
CA GLN A 101 3.75 5.00 12.72
C GLN A 101 5.01 4.42 12.06
N ILE A 102 4.93 4.03 10.78
CA ILE A 102 6.07 3.52 10.01
C ILE A 102 7.09 4.64 9.74
N THR A 103 6.62 5.86 9.47
CA THR A 103 7.45 7.03 9.12
C THR A 103 7.94 7.84 10.33
N SER A 104 7.24 7.76 11.47
CA SER A 104 7.56 8.47 12.73
C SER A 104 8.43 7.65 13.67
N LYS A 105 8.55 6.34 13.46
CA LYS A 105 9.66 5.59 14.06
C LYS A 105 10.92 6.30 13.57
N PRO A 106 11.80 6.79 14.47
CA PRO A 106 13.05 7.36 14.03
C PRO A 106 13.71 6.33 13.13
N PRO A 107 14.47 6.74 12.10
CA PRO A 107 15.49 5.83 11.61
C PRO A 107 16.22 5.39 12.89
N ILE A 108 16.24 4.09 13.18
CA ILE A 108 17.39 3.57 13.93
C ILE A 108 18.55 4.22 13.22
N THR A 109 19.29 5.05 13.95
CA THR A 109 20.25 6.00 13.40
C THR A 109 21.27 5.27 12.54
N ASP A 110 20.93 5.01 11.28
CA ASP A 110 21.86 4.88 10.19
C ASP A 110 22.23 6.32 9.86
N SER A 111 22.89 6.98 10.83
CA SER A 111 23.68 8.15 10.54
C SER A 111 24.62 7.73 9.43
N THR A 112 24.34 8.25 8.24
CA THR A 112 25.26 8.43 7.13
C THR A 112 26.39 9.37 7.60
N SER A 113 27.17 8.90 8.55
CA SER A 113 28.58 9.23 8.60
C SER A 113 29.21 8.16 7.73
N TYR A 114 29.57 8.52 6.50
CA TYR A 114 30.62 7.83 5.75
C TYR A 114 31.97 8.02 6.48
N ARG A 115 32.02 7.75 7.79
CA ARG A 115 33.25 7.50 8.48
C ARG A 115 33.68 6.14 7.98
N ASN A 116 34.86 6.06 7.37
CA ASN A 116 35.57 4.82 7.08
C ASN A 116 35.24 3.76 8.15
N ILE A 117 34.30 2.88 7.85
CA ILE A 117 33.89 1.82 8.78
C ILE A 117 34.92 0.73 8.54
N ASN A 118 35.90 0.64 9.43
CA ASN A 118 36.60 -0.62 9.62
C ASN A 118 35.55 -1.62 10.07
N LEU A 119 35.01 -2.39 9.12
CA LEU A 119 34.14 -3.53 9.40
C LEU A 119 34.93 -4.46 10.35
N PRO A 120 34.29 -4.99 11.41
CA PRO A 120 34.86 -6.15 12.09
C PRO A 120 35.20 -7.18 11.03
N GLN A 121 36.43 -7.66 11.02
CA GLN A 121 36.91 -8.61 10.01
C GLN A 121 36.25 -9.97 10.29
N LEU A 122 34.99 -10.10 9.89
CA LEU A 122 34.25 -11.36 9.90
C LEU A 122 34.80 -12.19 8.75
N PHE A 123 35.41 -13.33 9.07
CA PHE A 123 35.83 -14.33 8.10
C PHE A 123 34.60 -14.98 7.45
N LEU A 124 33.96 -14.26 6.54
CA LEU A 124 32.95 -14.83 5.68
C LEU A 124 33.67 -15.63 4.59
N SER A 125 33.34 -16.91 4.48
CA SER A 125 33.74 -17.73 3.34
C SER A 125 33.26 -17.05 2.05
N THR A 126 34.14 -16.86 1.07
CA THR A 126 33.77 -16.26 -0.21
C THR A 126 32.93 -17.25 -1.02
N PHE A 127 31.74 -16.83 -1.47
CA PHE A 127 30.92 -17.60 -2.39
C PHE A 127 31.41 -17.38 -3.83
N ASP A 128 31.99 -18.42 -4.41
CA ASP A 128 32.56 -18.43 -5.76
C ASP A 128 31.53 -18.57 -6.89
N GLY A 129 30.25 -18.77 -6.54
CA GLY A 129 29.16 -18.96 -7.49
C GLY A 129 28.77 -20.42 -7.70
N GLU A 130 29.39 -21.40 -7.02
CA GLU A 130 29.01 -22.81 -7.11
C GLU A 130 27.71 -23.08 -6.32
N PRO A 131 26.59 -23.50 -6.96
CA PRO A 131 25.31 -23.67 -6.26
C PRO A 131 25.34 -24.67 -5.09
N ARG A 132 26.26 -25.63 -5.12
CA ARG A 132 26.43 -26.63 -4.05
C ARG A 132 26.94 -26.02 -2.74
N GLN A 133 27.74 -24.95 -2.85
CA GLN A 133 28.31 -24.22 -1.71
C GLN A 133 27.36 -23.16 -1.14
N TRP A 134 26.27 -22.82 -1.85
CA TRP A 134 25.33 -21.77 -1.44
C TRP A 134 24.73 -22.03 -0.05
N ARG A 135 24.37 -23.28 0.25
CA ARG A 135 23.77 -23.65 1.54
C ARG A 135 24.73 -23.37 2.71
N GLU A 136 26.01 -23.71 2.53
CA GLU A 136 27.03 -23.56 3.57
C GLU A 136 27.42 -22.10 3.74
N PHE A 137 27.58 -21.38 2.63
CA PHE A 137 27.74 -19.94 2.62
C PHE A 137 26.58 -19.22 3.34
N TRP A 138 25.34 -19.53 2.97
CA TRP A 138 24.16 -18.88 3.55
C TRP A 138 24.04 -19.18 5.04
N ASN A 139 24.33 -20.41 5.50
CA ASN A 139 24.33 -20.74 6.92
C ASN A 139 25.39 -19.93 7.70
N GLY A 140 26.60 -19.79 7.14
CA GLY A 140 27.65 -18.96 7.71
C GLY A 140 27.28 -17.48 7.75
N PHE A 141 26.78 -16.94 6.64
CA PHE A 141 26.28 -15.56 6.55
C PHE A 141 25.12 -15.32 7.51
N ASN A 142 24.19 -16.27 7.62
CA ASN A 142 23.02 -16.13 8.47
C ASN A 142 23.44 -16.02 9.95
N ALA A 143 24.31 -16.93 10.42
CA ALA A 143 24.81 -16.92 11.79
C ALA A 143 25.69 -15.69 12.11
N ALA A 144 26.54 -15.29 11.16
CA ALA A 144 27.56 -14.27 11.38
C ALA A 144 27.07 -12.83 11.12
N VAL A 145 26.05 -12.64 10.28
CA VAL A 145 25.62 -11.33 9.76
C VAL A 145 24.10 -11.15 9.88
N HIS A 146 23.29 -12.11 9.42
CA HIS A 146 21.83 -11.94 9.40
C HIS A 146 21.22 -11.96 10.81
N SER A 147 21.72 -12.82 11.69
CA SER A 147 21.31 -12.94 13.10
C SER A 147 21.86 -11.82 14.00
N GLN A 148 22.78 -10.98 13.49
CA GLN A 148 23.30 -9.84 14.23
C GLN A 148 22.33 -8.66 14.17
N ASP A 149 22.31 -7.87 15.24
CA ASP A 149 21.58 -6.60 15.32
C ASP A 149 22.35 -5.47 14.63
N ILE A 150 22.64 -5.68 13.35
CA ILE A 150 23.27 -4.69 12.46
C ILE A 150 22.25 -4.18 11.43
N PRO A 151 22.41 -2.94 10.93
CA PRO A 151 21.50 -2.39 9.94
C PRO A 151 21.46 -3.20 8.63
N GLN A 152 20.29 -3.22 7.97
CA GLN A 152 20.08 -3.95 6.72
C GLN A 152 21.04 -3.51 5.61
N SER A 153 21.38 -2.22 5.58
CA SER A 153 22.36 -1.63 4.67
C SER A 153 23.76 -2.27 4.83
N GLN A 154 24.17 -2.54 6.06
CA GLN A 154 25.43 -3.24 6.35
C GLN A 154 25.35 -4.72 6.00
N LYS A 155 24.23 -5.40 6.29
CA LYS A 155 24.02 -6.80 5.87
C LYS A 155 24.15 -6.96 4.36
N MET A 156 23.63 -6.00 3.60
CA MET A 156 23.76 -5.98 2.13
C MET A 156 25.22 -5.82 1.70
N ASN A 157 25.98 -4.94 2.33
CA ASN A 157 27.41 -4.78 2.03
C ASN A 157 28.21 -6.06 2.29
N TYR A 158 27.92 -6.77 3.38
CA TYR A 158 28.53 -8.07 3.67
C TYR A 158 28.14 -9.14 2.64
N LEU A 159 26.90 -9.13 2.16
CA LEU A 159 26.44 -10.06 1.12
C LEU A 159 27.16 -9.78 -0.21
N ILE A 160 27.31 -8.51 -0.58
CA ILE A 160 28.03 -8.10 -1.79
C ILE A 160 29.52 -8.44 -1.68
N SER A 161 30.14 -8.24 -0.51
CA SER A 161 31.55 -8.61 -0.30
C SER A 161 31.79 -10.11 -0.23
N GLY A 162 30.83 -10.86 0.30
CA GLY A 162 30.89 -12.31 0.44
C GLY A 162 30.54 -13.07 -0.83
N THR A 163 29.98 -12.41 -1.85
CA THR A 163 29.64 -13.01 -3.14
C THR A 163 30.61 -12.57 -4.23
N ALA A 164 30.83 -13.42 -5.24
CA ALA A 164 31.67 -13.11 -6.40
C ALA A 164 31.21 -11.87 -7.23
N LEU A 165 30.15 -11.14 -6.81
CA LEU A 165 29.69 -9.89 -7.42
C LEU A 165 30.74 -8.76 -7.31
N GLN A 166 31.63 -8.79 -6.32
CA GLN A 166 32.80 -7.89 -6.30
C GLN A 166 33.77 -8.13 -7.46
N TRP A 167 33.93 -9.37 -7.94
CA TRP A 167 34.79 -9.65 -9.10
C TRP A 167 34.21 -9.04 -10.37
N TYR A 168 32.90 -9.16 -10.61
CA TYR A 168 32.27 -8.57 -11.80
C TYR A 168 32.34 -7.03 -11.82
N SER A 169 32.11 -6.37 -10.68
CA SER A 169 32.18 -4.91 -10.59
C SER A 169 33.61 -4.36 -10.71
N THR A 170 34.60 -5.04 -10.11
CA THR A 170 36.01 -4.60 -10.17
C THR A 170 36.65 -4.88 -11.53
N THR A 171 36.23 -5.93 -12.24
CA THR A 171 36.82 -6.31 -13.53
C THR A 171 36.25 -5.49 -14.70
N MET A 172 34.99 -5.02 -14.62
CA MET A 172 34.41 -4.11 -15.62
C MET A 172 34.93 -2.68 -15.50
N SER A 173 35.23 -2.20 -14.29
CA SER A 173 35.78 -0.84 -14.10
C SER A 173 37.23 -0.68 -14.59
N LYS A 174 37.92 -1.76 -14.99
CA LYS A 174 39.28 -1.74 -15.55
C LYS A 174 39.33 -2.00 -17.07
N ARG A 175 38.18 -2.05 -17.75
CA ARG A 175 38.07 -2.27 -19.21
C ARG A 175 37.40 -1.11 -19.97
N LEU A 176 37.42 0.09 -19.38
CA LEU A 176 37.20 1.37 -20.08
C LEU A 176 38.47 2.20 -19.89
#